data_AF-A0AB35KE92-F1
#
_entry.id   AF-A0AB35KE92-F1
#
_cell.length_a   1.000
_cell.length_b   1.000
_cell.length_c   1.000
_cell.angle_alpha   90.00
_cell.angle_beta   90.00
_cell.angle_gamma   90.00
#
_symmetry.space_group_name_H-M   'P 1'
#
loop_
_entity.id
_entity.type
_entity.pdbx_description
1 polymer ?
#
loop_
_entity_poly.entity_id
_entity_poly.type
_entity_poly.pdbx_seq_one_letter_code
_entity_poly.pdbx_strand_id
1 'polypeptide(L)'
;MDTKKLNRITWKRAKPIVLSLGILLILISVFIGFNSTTNWHRRQNFIHSQEARDHYNSYLAAQKTEEDDVNKKYKETKDYQGSVDYAENQNAGIFLKFDSKTGKFHIQSQTFKEFYGYIRTKLFYTRGALGLTNFSYLFTSRNVFRGFTLISLFFIVAGFLVSFLNYKTNFLQILFSSGYKRKQILKSSILTSLIPLILMAITAVSINLVILYSRIPHQYINYPLDKIIFYQFCILLVAICYYFLGFFSGTILGQGITGALSLIGFVFGLELIKQNILDILNNVFNNILNNKNDGIYYQSFFVRFDTYSHWLILDGFVILTTFLFYFSAQYFYQRLSLEERGNYLLFPKFRFPISLVAGLFTAYSICGNIGLGSSSINLLIRYNILPGILVFVITFCFFMVLNNYKKIYEKIGMIILKPNNQLSKK
;
A
#
# COMPACT_ATOMS: atom_id res chain seq x y z
N MET A 1 -8.47 -30.12 -29.36
CA MET A 1 -7.20 -30.03 -28.60
C MET A 1 -7.49 -30.18 -27.12
N ASP A 2 -6.72 -31.02 -26.42
CA ASP A 2 -6.93 -31.31 -25.00
C ASP A 2 -6.46 -30.14 -24.11
N THR A 3 -7.40 -29.57 -23.35
CA THR A 3 -7.17 -28.49 -22.39
C THR A 3 -6.45 -28.99 -21.13
N LYS A 4 -6.59 -30.27 -20.77
CA LYS A 4 -5.90 -30.87 -19.63
C LYS A 4 -4.39 -30.94 -19.88
N LYS A 5 -3.97 -31.36 -21.07
CA LYS A 5 -2.56 -31.33 -21.48
C LYS A 5 -1.97 -29.91 -21.43
N LEU A 6 -2.69 -28.90 -21.91
CA LEU A 6 -2.27 -27.50 -21.84
C LEU A 6 -2.10 -27.02 -20.38
N ASN A 7 -3.08 -27.31 -19.51
CA ASN A 7 -3.01 -26.99 -18.08
C ASN A 7 -1.83 -27.68 -17.39
N ARG A 8 -1.48 -28.91 -17.77
CA ARG A 8 -0.30 -29.59 -17.22
C ARG A 8 1.00 -28.90 -17.62
N ILE A 9 1.09 -28.41 -18.85
CA ILE A 9 2.27 -27.71 -19.38
C ILE A 9 2.42 -26.33 -18.71
N THR A 10 1.34 -25.54 -18.65
CA THR A 10 1.35 -24.22 -18.00
C THR A 10 1.58 -24.33 -16.49
N TRP A 11 1.00 -25.34 -15.83
CA TRP A 11 1.28 -25.63 -14.41
C TRP A 11 2.75 -25.95 -14.17
N LYS A 12 3.37 -26.84 -14.95
CA LYS A 12 4.81 -27.16 -14.80
C LYS A 12 5.67 -25.89 -14.84
N ARG A 13 5.27 -24.90 -15.62
CA ARG A 13 5.96 -23.63 -15.75
C ARG A 13 5.68 -22.67 -14.58
N ALA A 14 4.43 -22.54 -14.15
CA ALA A 14 4.03 -21.64 -13.07
C ALA A 14 4.40 -22.18 -11.67
N LYS A 15 4.43 -23.51 -11.50
CA LYS A 15 4.67 -24.24 -10.25
C LYS A 15 5.82 -23.67 -9.41
N PRO A 16 7.07 -23.49 -9.92
CA PRO A 16 8.16 -23.00 -9.09
C PRO A 16 7.92 -21.59 -8.54
N ILE A 17 7.31 -20.69 -9.33
CA ILE A 17 6.96 -19.34 -8.88
C ILE A 17 5.88 -19.42 -7.79
N VAL A 18 4.77 -20.09 -8.12
CA VAL A 18 3.57 -20.10 -7.27
C VAL A 18 3.81 -20.83 -5.96
N LEU A 19 4.52 -21.96 -5.98
CA LEU A 19 4.85 -22.70 -4.76
C LEU A 19 5.86 -21.94 -3.89
N SER A 20 6.92 -21.36 -4.49
CA SER A 20 7.91 -20.61 -3.69
C SER A 20 7.28 -19.41 -3.01
N LEU A 21 6.50 -18.63 -3.75
CA LEU A 21 5.78 -17.47 -3.23
C LEU A 21 4.70 -17.89 -2.23
N GLY A 22 3.91 -18.93 -2.53
CA GLY A 22 2.86 -19.42 -1.64
C GLY A 22 3.40 -19.99 -0.32
N ILE A 23 4.48 -20.78 -0.36
CA ILE A 23 5.13 -21.31 0.85
C ILE A 23 5.69 -20.18 1.69
N LEU A 24 6.37 -19.20 1.06
CA LEU A 24 6.89 -18.04 1.77
C LEU A 24 5.76 -17.23 2.43
N LEU A 25 4.62 -17.08 1.74
CA LEU A 25 3.41 -16.44 2.26
C LEU A 25 2.89 -17.16 3.52
N ILE A 26 2.84 -18.49 3.52
CA ILE A 26 2.47 -19.30 4.70
C ILE A 26 3.48 -19.14 5.84
N LEU A 27 4.80 -19.20 5.56
CA LEU A 27 5.84 -19.07 6.58
C LEU A 27 5.80 -17.70 7.26
N ILE A 28 5.65 -16.63 6.47
CA ILE A 28 5.51 -15.27 7.00
C ILE A 28 4.22 -15.14 7.82
N SER A 29 3.13 -15.77 7.38
CA SER A 29 1.87 -15.80 8.14
C SER A 29 2.02 -16.45 9.52
N VAL A 30 2.69 -17.60 9.59
CA VAL A 30 3.03 -18.28 10.84
C VAL A 30 3.86 -17.36 11.72
N PHE A 31 4.94 -16.79 11.18
CA PHE A 31 5.83 -15.89 11.92
C PHE A 31 5.08 -14.67 12.48
N ILE A 32 4.22 -14.03 11.69
CA ILE A 32 3.41 -12.90 12.13
C ILE A 32 2.43 -13.32 13.22
N GLY A 33 1.74 -14.45 13.06
CA GLY A 33 0.83 -15.00 14.07
C GLY A 33 1.54 -15.22 15.41
N PHE A 34 2.69 -15.90 15.40
CA PHE A 34 3.46 -16.17 16.62
C PHE A 34 4.04 -14.90 17.23
N ASN A 35 4.64 -14.02 16.44
CA ASN A 35 5.27 -12.80 16.96
C ASN A 35 4.23 -11.85 17.55
N SER A 36 3.09 -11.66 16.87
CA SER A 36 2.03 -10.77 17.35
C SER A 36 1.41 -11.27 18.67
N THR A 37 1.04 -12.54 18.74
CA THR A 37 0.50 -13.17 19.97
C THR A 37 1.51 -13.18 21.12
N THR A 38 2.79 -13.43 20.84
CA THR A 38 3.85 -13.36 21.87
C THR A 38 4.05 -11.94 22.39
N ASN A 39 4.03 -10.94 21.51
CA ASN A 39 4.09 -9.53 21.91
C ASN A 39 2.88 -9.12 22.75
N TRP A 40 1.70 -9.66 22.44
CA TRP A 40 0.51 -9.47 23.26
C TRP A 40 0.70 -10.03 24.67
N HIS A 41 1.14 -11.27 24.82
CA HIS A 41 1.41 -11.87 26.14
C HIS A 41 2.46 -11.08 26.92
N ARG A 42 3.56 -10.65 26.28
CA ARG A 42 4.59 -9.83 26.93
C ARG A 42 4.01 -8.53 27.48
N ARG A 43 3.16 -7.85 26.70
CA ARG A 43 2.47 -6.63 27.13
C ARG A 43 1.48 -6.88 28.26
N GLN A 44 0.74 -7.99 28.23
CA GLN A 44 -0.14 -8.37 29.35
C GLN A 44 0.67 -8.64 30.62
N ASN A 45 1.74 -9.41 30.54
CA ASN A 45 2.58 -9.74 31.68
C ASN A 45 3.19 -8.48 32.31
N PHE A 46 3.70 -7.56 31.47
CA PHE A 46 4.23 -6.29 31.94
C PHE A 46 3.20 -5.50 32.76
N ILE A 47 1.96 -5.36 32.28
CA ILE A 47 0.93 -4.57 32.99
C ILE A 47 0.50 -5.17 34.33
N HIS A 48 0.66 -6.49 34.47
CA HIS A 48 0.38 -7.18 35.73
C HIS A 48 1.60 -7.28 36.65
N SER A 49 2.77 -6.78 36.22
CA SER A 49 4.00 -6.80 36.99
C SER A 49 4.11 -5.63 37.97
N GLN A 50 5.02 -5.75 38.93
CA GLN A 50 5.38 -4.67 39.84
C GLN A 50 6.05 -3.50 39.10
N GLU A 51 6.84 -3.79 38.07
CA GLU A 51 7.51 -2.79 37.23
C GLU A 51 6.51 -1.78 36.62
N ALA A 52 5.34 -2.26 36.15
CA ALA A 52 4.31 -1.37 35.63
C ALA A 52 3.69 -0.49 36.72
N ARG A 53 3.58 -0.98 37.96
CA ARG A 53 3.10 -0.20 39.12
C ARG A 53 4.11 0.86 39.49
N ASP A 54 5.39 0.52 39.51
CA ASP A 54 6.47 1.46 39.84
C ASP A 54 6.57 2.57 38.77
N HIS A 55 6.42 2.21 37.50
CA HIS A 55 6.35 3.18 36.40
C HIS A 55 5.15 4.13 36.53
N TYR A 56 3.96 3.62 36.89
CA TYR A 56 2.78 4.46 37.12
C TYR A 56 2.94 5.35 38.36
N ASN A 57 3.52 4.84 39.44
CA ASN A 57 3.79 5.63 40.64
C ASN A 57 4.78 6.77 40.35
N SER A 58 5.79 6.51 39.52
CA SER A 58 6.74 7.52 39.06
C SER A 58 6.05 8.60 38.21
N TYR A 59 5.13 8.20 37.33
CA TYR A 59 4.28 9.13 36.57
C TYR A 59 3.43 10.02 37.50
N LEU A 60 2.75 9.44 38.49
CA LEU A 60 1.97 10.21 39.46
C LEU A 60 2.82 11.19 40.27
N ALA A 61 4.03 10.79 40.65
CA ALA A 61 4.97 11.66 41.36
C ALA A 61 5.43 12.84 40.48
N ALA A 62 5.68 12.60 39.20
CA ALA A 62 6.02 13.65 38.24
C ALA A 62 4.84 14.64 38.06
N GLN A 63 3.62 14.13 37.87
CA GLN A 63 2.43 14.99 37.76
C GLN A 63 2.22 15.85 39.00
N LYS A 64 2.44 15.30 40.20
CA LYS A 64 2.32 16.06 41.44
C LYS A 64 3.36 17.18 41.53
N THR A 65 4.59 16.90 41.12
CA THR A 65 5.68 17.90 41.09
C THR A 65 5.34 19.04 40.12
N GLU A 66 4.81 18.71 38.94
CA GLU A 66 4.34 19.71 37.97
C GLU A 66 3.17 20.54 38.53
N GLU A 67 2.19 19.92 39.19
CA GLU A 67 1.07 20.64 39.84
C GLU A 67 1.58 21.63 40.89
N ASP A 68 2.55 21.23 41.71
CA ASP A 68 3.16 22.08 42.73
C ASP A 68 3.90 23.27 42.09
N ASP A 69 4.63 23.05 41.00
CA ASP A 69 5.35 24.11 40.26
C ASP A 69 4.40 25.12 39.60
N VAL A 70 3.32 24.66 38.96
CA VAL A 70 2.30 25.55 38.37
C VAL A 70 1.65 26.40 39.47
N ASN A 71 1.30 25.78 40.60
CA ASN A 71 0.70 26.48 41.73
C ASN A 71 1.66 27.49 42.38
N LYS A 72 2.96 27.15 42.47
CA LYS A 72 3.99 28.08 42.95
C LYS A 72 4.08 29.30 42.03
N LYS A 73 4.16 29.09 40.71
CA LYS A 73 4.20 30.16 39.72
C LYS A 73 2.96 31.07 39.82
N TYR A 74 1.76 30.48 39.91
CA TYR A 74 0.53 31.24 40.07
C TYR A 74 0.48 32.04 41.37
N LYS A 75 1.02 31.51 42.46
CA LYS A 75 1.10 32.22 43.74
C LYS A 75 2.02 33.44 43.66
N GLU A 76 3.12 33.33 42.93
CA GLU A 76 4.12 34.40 42.74
C GLU A 76 3.64 35.50 41.79
N THR A 77 3.00 35.13 40.67
CA THR A 77 2.63 36.09 39.62
C THR A 77 1.19 36.58 39.71
N LYS A 78 0.29 35.80 40.32
CA LYS A 78 -1.18 35.95 40.23
C LYS A 78 -1.71 35.98 38.79
N ASP A 79 -0.89 35.57 37.83
CA ASP A 79 -1.22 35.52 36.41
C ASP A 79 -1.72 34.12 36.07
N TYR A 80 -3.03 34.03 35.85
CA TYR A 80 -3.69 32.80 35.44
C TYR A 80 -3.15 32.30 34.09
N GLN A 81 -3.09 33.18 33.09
CA GLN A 81 -2.74 32.78 31.73
C GLN A 81 -1.26 32.39 31.64
N GLY A 82 -0.36 33.15 32.26
CA GLY A 82 1.06 32.80 32.30
C GLY A 82 1.39 31.52 33.09
N SER A 83 0.46 31.04 33.93
CA SER A 83 0.56 29.75 34.62
C SER A 83 0.01 28.60 33.76
N VAL A 84 -1.04 28.84 32.98
CA VAL A 84 -1.55 27.90 31.97
C VAL A 84 -0.51 27.69 30.85
N ASP A 85 0.05 28.77 30.31
CA ASP A 85 1.07 28.71 29.26
C ASP A 85 2.34 27.98 29.75
N TYR A 86 2.66 28.09 31.05
CA TYR A 86 3.76 27.34 31.65
C TYR A 86 3.46 25.84 31.71
N ALA A 87 2.25 25.47 32.11
CA ALA A 87 1.81 24.08 32.12
C ALA A 87 1.78 23.48 30.70
N GLU A 88 1.35 24.23 29.69
CA GLU A 88 1.34 23.77 28.30
C GLU A 88 2.76 23.52 27.76
N ASN A 89 3.71 24.41 28.05
CA ASN A 89 5.12 24.23 27.67
C ASN A 89 5.79 23.01 28.34
N GLN A 90 5.24 22.53 29.45
CA GLN A 90 5.69 21.32 30.15
C GLN A 90 4.91 20.06 29.73
N ASN A 91 4.08 20.09 28.68
CA ASN A 91 3.13 19.03 28.29
C ASN A 91 2.08 18.67 29.37
N ALA A 92 1.93 19.47 30.43
CA ALA A 92 0.97 19.27 31.52
C ALA A 92 -0.42 19.88 31.22
N GLY A 93 -0.52 20.74 30.20
CA GLY A 93 -1.71 21.57 29.94
C GLY A 93 -3.00 20.80 29.63
N ILE A 94 -2.93 19.55 29.14
CA ILE A 94 -4.11 18.81 28.67
C ILE A 94 -5.05 18.36 29.81
N PHE A 95 -4.56 18.30 31.05
CA PHE A 95 -5.33 17.83 32.22
C PHE A 95 -5.40 18.85 33.38
N LEU A 96 -4.95 20.08 33.15
CA LEU A 96 -4.92 21.13 34.17
C LEU A 96 -6.34 21.72 34.40
N LYS A 97 -6.79 21.76 35.64
CA LYS A 97 -8.06 22.39 36.06
C LYS A 97 -7.81 23.40 37.16
N PHE A 98 -8.40 24.58 37.06
CA PHE A 98 -8.34 25.57 38.12
C PHE A 98 -9.57 25.49 39.01
N ASP A 99 -9.37 25.33 40.31
CA ASP A 99 -10.42 25.39 41.30
C ASP A 99 -10.51 26.81 41.86
N SER A 100 -11.57 27.52 41.48
CA SER A 100 -11.84 28.88 41.90
C SER A 100 -12.16 29.01 43.39
N LYS A 101 -12.53 27.92 44.08
CA LYS A 101 -12.81 27.94 45.53
C LYS A 101 -11.53 27.87 46.35
N THR A 102 -10.55 27.09 45.90
CA THR A 102 -9.27 26.91 46.60
C THR A 102 -8.16 27.81 46.06
N GLY A 103 -8.37 28.39 44.87
CA GLY A 103 -7.40 29.26 44.20
C GLY A 103 -6.17 28.51 43.69
N LYS A 104 -6.33 27.23 43.34
CA LYS A 104 -5.24 26.33 42.94
C LYS A 104 -5.54 25.63 41.61
N PHE A 105 -4.48 25.32 40.89
CA PHE A 105 -4.50 24.38 39.79
C PHE A 105 -4.39 22.95 40.30
N HIS A 106 -5.09 22.04 39.63
CA HIS A 106 -5.06 20.61 39.85
C HIS A 106 -4.87 19.90 38.52
N ILE A 107 -3.91 18.97 38.46
CA ILE A 107 -3.74 18.09 37.31
C ILE A 107 -4.63 16.87 37.55
N GLN A 108 -5.60 16.63 36.66
CA GLN A 108 -6.43 15.43 36.75
C GLN A 108 -5.58 14.19 36.46
N SER A 109 -5.15 13.49 37.53
CA SER A 109 -4.38 12.26 37.39
C SER A 109 -5.22 11.17 36.74
N GLN A 110 -4.66 10.54 35.71
CA GLN A 110 -5.25 9.34 35.12
C GLN A 110 -5.13 8.19 36.11
N THR A 111 -6.18 7.38 36.26
CA THR A 111 -6.10 6.13 37.03
C THR A 111 -5.10 5.16 36.39
N PHE A 112 -4.56 4.18 37.13
CA PHE A 112 -3.68 3.14 36.58
C PHE A 112 -4.30 2.46 35.35
N LYS A 113 -5.62 2.28 35.40
CA LYS A 113 -6.40 1.70 34.29
C LYS A 113 -6.43 2.61 33.07
N GLU A 114 -6.54 3.93 33.24
CA GLU A 114 -6.54 4.93 32.15
C GLU A 114 -5.12 5.21 31.62
N PHE A 115 -4.11 5.18 32.50
CA PHE A 115 -2.71 5.37 32.14
C PHE A 115 -2.20 4.25 31.22
N TYR A 116 -2.52 3.00 31.56
CA TYR A 116 -2.32 1.86 30.65
C TYR A 116 -3.52 1.63 29.71
N GLY A 117 -4.40 2.65 29.57
CA GLY A 117 -5.77 2.74 29.03
C GLY A 117 -6.11 2.12 27.69
N TYR A 118 -5.29 1.23 27.18
CA TYR A 118 -5.45 0.63 25.87
C TYR A 118 -4.98 -0.82 25.79
N ILE A 119 -4.11 -1.27 26.69
CA ILE A 119 -3.46 -2.57 26.57
C ILE A 119 -4.21 -3.65 27.37
N ARG A 120 -4.96 -3.27 28.40
CA ARG A 120 -5.82 -4.19 29.18
C ARG A 120 -7.19 -4.45 28.52
N THR A 121 -7.64 -3.55 27.66
CA THR A 121 -8.94 -3.62 26.99
C THR A 121 -8.81 -4.29 25.64
N LYS A 122 -9.63 -5.33 25.48
CA LYS A 122 -9.81 -6.18 24.31
C LYS A 122 -9.24 -5.65 22.97
N LEU A 123 -8.48 -6.49 22.27
CA LEU A 123 -8.09 -6.32 20.87
C LEU A 123 -9.29 -5.85 20.04
N PHE A 124 -9.02 -4.91 19.12
CA PHE A 124 -10.02 -4.33 18.23
C PHE A 124 -11.11 -3.55 18.97
N TYR A 125 -10.69 -2.73 19.96
CA TYR A 125 -11.57 -1.93 20.82
C TYR A 125 -12.46 -0.95 20.05
N THR A 126 -11.96 -0.39 18.94
CA THR A 126 -12.74 0.43 18.02
C THR A 126 -13.55 -0.47 17.11
N ARG A 127 -14.86 -0.22 16.96
CA ARG A 127 -15.70 -0.86 15.93
C ARG A 127 -15.14 -0.71 14.50
N GLY A 128 -14.19 0.21 14.32
CA GLY A 128 -13.42 0.54 13.13
C GLY A 128 -12.40 -0.51 12.65
N ALA A 129 -12.44 -0.81 11.35
CA ALA A 129 -11.38 -1.53 10.62
C ALA A 129 -9.96 -0.91 10.80
N LEU A 130 -9.84 0.39 11.11
CA LEU A 130 -8.56 1.06 11.40
C LEU A 130 -7.79 0.40 12.56
N GLY A 131 -8.50 -0.08 13.58
CA GLY A 131 -7.87 -0.83 14.67
C GLY A 131 -7.24 -2.11 14.12
N LEU A 132 -8.00 -2.89 13.35
CA LEU A 132 -7.55 -4.15 12.73
C LEU A 132 -6.34 -3.99 11.80
N THR A 133 -6.23 -2.85 11.12
CA THR A 133 -5.10 -2.56 10.22
C THR A 133 -3.87 -2.03 10.93
N ASN A 134 -4.06 -1.22 11.97
CA ASN A 134 -2.96 -0.68 12.76
C ASN A 134 -2.36 -1.71 13.71
N PHE A 135 -3.16 -2.69 14.15
CA PHE A 135 -2.65 -3.79 14.93
C PHE A 135 -2.06 -4.88 14.02
N SER A 136 -0.75 -5.10 14.12
CA SER A 136 0.01 -6.09 13.33
C SER A 136 -0.32 -7.56 13.64
N TYR A 137 -1.54 -7.88 14.08
CA TYR A 137 -2.01 -9.25 14.37
C TYR A 137 -2.44 -9.99 13.11
N LEU A 138 -3.08 -9.29 12.17
CA LEU A 138 -3.57 -9.89 10.93
C LEU A 138 -2.48 -9.88 9.87
N PHE A 139 -2.17 -11.05 9.33
CA PHE A 139 -1.15 -11.23 8.29
C PHE A 139 -1.39 -10.32 7.07
N THR A 140 -2.64 -10.24 6.60
CA THR A 140 -3.02 -9.51 5.39
C THR A 140 -3.03 -8.00 5.53
N SER A 141 -3.16 -7.48 6.76
CA SER A 141 -3.12 -6.03 7.01
C SER A 141 -1.70 -5.52 7.25
N ARG A 142 -0.69 -6.40 7.24
CA ARG A 142 0.71 -5.98 7.37
C ARG A 142 1.13 -5.20 6.13
N ASN A 143 1.18 -3.88 6.30
CA ASN A 143 1.62 -2.96 5.27
C ASN A 143 3.12 -3.10 5.03
N VAL A 144 3.50 -3.25 3.77
CA VAL A 144 4.87 -3.08 3.28
C VAL A 144 5.17 -1.58 3.20
N PHE A 145 4.20 -0.80 2.70
CA PHE A 145 4.31 0.65 2.65
C PHE A 145 2.93 1.30 2.72
N ARG A 146 2.70 2.13 3.75
CA ARG A 146 1.46 2.89 4.02
C ARG A 146 0.15 2.05 3.91
N GLY A 147 -0.38 1.78 2.71
CA GLY A 147 -1.56 0.91 2.48
C GLY A 147 -1.33 -0.30 1.55
N PHE A 148 -0.12 -0.47 1.02
CA PHE A 148 0.25 -1.62 0.19
C PHE A 148 0.58 -2.82 1.07
N THR A 149 -0.25 -3.87 0.98
CA THR A 149 -0.14 -5.04 1.86
C THR A 149 0.88 -6.07 1.35
N LEU A 150 1.40 -6.87 2.27
CA LEU A 150 2.33 -7.95 1.93
C LEU A 150 1.69 -8.97 0.98
N ILE A 151 0.43 -9.36 1.18
CA ILE A 151 -0.27 -10.26 0.26
C ILE A 151 -0.39 -9.67 -1.16
N SER A 152 -0.66 -8.36 -1.30
CA SER A 152 -0.65 -7.69 -2.60
C SER A 152 0.71 -7.72 -3.28
N LEU A 153 1.81 -7.61 -2.51
CA LEU A 153 3.18 -7.77 -3.03
C LEU A 153 3.43 -9.16 -3.62
N PHE A 154 3.01 -10.22 -2.92
CA PHE A 154 3.15 -11.59 -3.44
C PHE A 154 2.37 -11.79 -4.74
N PHE A 155 1.15 -11.26 -4.81
CA PHE A 155 0.28 -11.40 -5.98
C PHE A 155 0.78 -10.61 -7.18
N ILE A 156 1.22 -9.35 -7.02
CA ILE A 156 1.75 -8.56 -8.13
C ILE A 156 3.04 -9.18 -8.69
N VAL A 157 3.93 -9.67 -7.81
CA VAL A 157 5.18 -10.33 -8.21
C VAL A 157 4.89 -11.64 -8.94
N ALA A 158 3.95 -12.45 -8.42
CA ALA A 158 3.54 -13.69 -9.09
C ALA A 158 2.97 -13.42 -10.49
N GLY A 159 2.04 -12.47 -10.62
CA GLY A 159 1.45 -12.10 -11.91
C GLY A 159 2.51 -11.63 -12.90
N PHE A 160 3.40 -10.74 -12.46
CA PHE A 160 4.50 -10.24 -13.29
C PHE A 160 5.42 -11.37 -13.74
N LEU A 161 5.94 -12.19 -12.83
CA LEU A 161 6.88 -13.26 -13.16
C LEU A 161 6.26 -14.32 -14.08
N VAL A 162 5.02 -14.72 -13.85
CA VAL A 162 4.34 -15.72 -14.70
C VAL A 162 4.24 -15.25 -16.14
N SER A 163 3.82 -14.01 -16.38
CA SER A 163 3.72 -13.48 -17.75
C SER A 163 5.10 -13.18 -18.34
N PHE A 164 5.95 -12.48 -17.59
CA PHE A 164 7.25 -12.01 -18.05
C PHE A 164 8.23 -13.16 -18.35
N LEU A 165 8.29 -14.20 -17.50
CA LEU A 165 9.18 -15.34 -17.73
C LEU A 165 8.71 -16.24 -18.87
N ASN A 166 7.40 -16.29 -19.14
CA ASN A 166 6.88 -17.03 -20.31
C ASN A 166 7.35 -16.39 -21.62
N TYR A 167 7.40 -15.05 -21.64
CA TYR A 167 7.97 -14.30 -22.74
C TYR A 167 9.49 -14.47 -22.84
N LYS A 168 10.22 -14.28 -21.74
CA LYS A 168 11.69 -14.23 -21.75
C LYS A 168 12.35 -15.56 -22.12
N THR A 169 11.75 -16.71 -21.80
CA THR A 169 12.38 -18.03 -22.04
C THR A 169 11.89 -18.74 -23.31
N ASN A 170 11.39 -18.01 -24.31
CA ASN A 170 10.85 -18.57 -25.56
C ASN A 170 9.68 -19.56 -25.38
N PHE A 171 9.13 -19.68 -24.17
CA PHE A 171 8.06 -20.63 -23.88
C PHE A 171 6.78 -20.26 -24.63
N LEU A 172 6.50 -18.96 -24.78
CA LEU A 172 5.42 -18.48 -25.63
C LEU A 172 5.59 -18.87 -27.09
N GLN A 173 6.80 -18.92 -27.62
CA GLN A 173 7.06 -19.32 -29.01
C GLN A 173 6.69 -20.78 -29.23
N ILE A 174 7.09 -21.68 -28.31
CA ILE A 174 6.73 -23.10 -28.33
C ILE A 174 5.21 -23.28 -28.21
N LEU A 175 4.56 -22.50 -27.34
CA LEU A 175 3.11 -22.58 -27.17
C LEU A 175 2.35 -22.05 -28.38
N PHE A 176 2.82 -20.97 -29.01
CA PHE A 176 2.21 -20.45 -30.23
C PHE A 176 2.40 -21.38 -31.44
N SER A 177 3.51 -22.13 -31.51
CA SER A 177 3.72 -23.13 -32.57
C SER A 177 2.97 -24.44 -32.33
N SER A 178 2.52 -24.71 -31.10
CA SER A 178 1.85 -25.97 -30.73
C SER A 178 0.38 -26.09 -31.16
N GLY A 179 -0.17 -25.10 -31.88
CA GLY A 179 -1.53 -25.11 -32.43
C GLY A 179 -2.65 -24.63 -31.49
N TYR A 180 -2.35 -24.35 -30.21
CA TYR A 180 -3.34 -23.84 -29.27
C TYR A 180 -3.69 -22.38 -29.57
N LYS A 181 -4.97 -22.01 -29.43
CA LYS A 181 -5.38 -20.61 -29.59
C LYS A 181 -4.75 -19.75 -28.48
N ARG A 182 -4.26 -18.55 -28.81
CA ARG A 182 -3.66 -17.60 -27.85
C ARG A 182 -4.54 -17.36 -26.61
N LYS A 183 -5.86 -17.25 -26.80
CA LYS A 183 -6.83 -17.10 -25.70
C LYS A 183 -6.86 -18.31 -24.75
N GLN A 184 -6.70 -19.53 -25.26
CA GLN A 184 -6.66 -20.75 -24.44
C GLN A 184 -5.37 -20.82 -23.63
N ILE A 185 -4.24 -20.44 -24.23
CA ILE A 185 -2.93 -20.40 -23.55
C ILE A 185 -2.97 -19.38 -22.40
N LEU A 186 -3.51 -18.19 -22.65
CA LEU A 186 -3.67 -17.15 -21.64
C LEU A 186 -4.54 -17.64 -20.48
N LYS A 187 -5.75 -18.15 -20.78
CA LYS A 187 -6.69 -18.66 -19.76
C LYS A 187 -6.06 -19.77 -18.93
N SER A 188 -5.35 -20.70 -19.58
CA SER A 188 -4.65 -21.80 -18.90
C SER A 188 -3.53 -21.28 -17.99
N SER A 189 -2.74 -20.30 -18.45
CA SER A 189 -1.65 -19.71 -17.67
C SER A 189 -2.18 -18.99 -16.43
N ILE A 190 -3.27 -18.21 -16.56
CA ILE A 190 -3.92 -17.53 -15.43
C ILE A 190 -4.50 -18.57 -14.46
N LEU A 191 -5.26 -19.55 -14.95
CA LEU A 191 -5.92 -20.56 -14.11
C LEU A 191 -4.91 -21.37 -13.29
N THR A 192 -3.83 -21.81 -13.92
CA THR A 192 -2.80 -22.64 -13.26
C THR A 192 -1.87 -21.88 -12.32
N SER A 193 -1.89 -20.55 -12.35
CA SER A 193 -1.07 -19.74 -11.44
C SER A 193 -1.90 -19.03 -10.36
N LEU A 194 -3.01 -18.40 -10.73
CA LEU A 194 -3.85 -17.63 -9.82
C LEU A 194 -4.60 -18.53 -8.82
N ILE A 195 -5.22 -19.63 -9.27
CA ILE A 195 -6.02 -20.49 -8.37
C ILE A 195 -5.17 -21.09 -7.26
N PRO A 196 -4.01 -21.73 -7.54
CA PRO A 196 -3.18 -22.28 -6.46
C PRO A 196 -2.65 -21.18 -5.53
N LEU A 197 -2.33 -19.99 -6.06
CA LEU A 197 -1.89 -18.86 -5.24
C LEU A 197 -3.00 -18.37 -4.30
N ILE A 198 -4.25 -18.28 -4.78
CA ILE A 198 -5.43 -17.97 -3.95
C ILE A 198 -5.60 -19.01 -2.85
N LEU A 199 -5.53 -20.30 -3.17
CA LEU A 199 -5.66 -21.36 -2.17
C LEU A 199 -4.58 -21.26 -1.09
N MET A 200 -3.31 -21.07 -1.48
CA MET A 200 -2.20 -20.89 -0.54
C MET A 200 -2.38 -19.63 0.33
N ALA A 201 -2.90 -18.55 -0.25
CA ALA A 201 -3.21 -17.33 0.50
C ALA A 201 -4.32 -17.56 1.52
N ILE A 202 -5.42 -18.23 1.14
CA ILE A 202 -6.49 -18.61 2.07
C ILE A 202 -5.93 -19.48 3.20
N THR A 203 -5.11 -20.48 2.88
CA THR A 203 -4.44 -21.32 3.89
C THR A 203 -3.59 -20.48 4.84
N ALA A 204 -2.80 -19.54 4.33
CA ALA A 204 -2.00 -18.66 5.16
C ALA A 204 -2.85 -17.78 6.09
N VAL A 205 -3.92 -17.18 5.58
CA VAL A 205 -4.85 -16.38 6.41
C VAL A 205 -5.47 -17.24 7.51
N SER A 206 -5.96 -18.42 7.16
CA SER A 206 -6.54 -19.36 8.12
C SER A 206 -5.56 -19.74 9.22
N ILE A 207 -4.30 -20.02 8.88
CA ILE A 207 -3.25 -20.33 9.87
C ILE A 207 -3.02 -19.15 10.82
N ASN A 208 -2.94 -17.91 10.30
CA ASN A 208 -2.78 -16.72 11.15
C ASN A 208 -3.96 -16.55 12.12
N LEU A 209 -5.19 -16.73 11.64
CA LEU A 209 -6.40 -16.65 12.47
C LEU A 209 -6.41 -17.75 13.53
N VAL A 210 -6.09 -19.00 13.17
CA VAL A 210 -6.00 -20.11 14.13
C VAL A 210 -4.97 -19.82 15.22
N ILE A 211 -3.78 -19.30 14.87
CA ILE A 211 -2.77 -18.92 15.87
C ILE A 211 -3.29 -17.80 16.78
N LEU A 212 -3.97 -16.80 16.23
CA LEU A 212 -4.51 -15.68 16.99
C LEU A 212 -5.56 -16.14 18.01
N TYR A 213 -6.54 -16.92 17.55
CA TYR A 213 -7.65 -17.40 18.37
C TYR A 213 -7.27 -18.54 19.34
N SER A 214 -6.21 -19.29 19.06
CA SER A 214 -5.71 -20.33 19.99
C SER A 214 -4.85 -19.75 21.11
N ARG A 215 -4.09 -18.68 20.85
CA ARG A 215 -3.15 -18.13 21.83
C ARG A 215 -3.72 -16.99 22.67
N ILE A 216 -4.67 -16.22 22.13
CA ILE A 216 -5.27 -15.09 22.84
C ILE A 216 -6.65 -15.47 23.38
N PRO A 217 -6.91 -15.35 24.69
CA PRO A 217 -8.21 -15.68 25.25
C PRO A 217 -9.33 -14.84 24.60
N HIS A 218 -10.44 -15.49 24.26
CA HIS A 218 -11.54 -14.89 23.49
C HIS A 218 -12.13 -13.61 24.15
N GLN A 219 -12.08 -13.50 25.48
CA GLN A 219 -12.52 -12.32 26.21
C GLN A 219 -11.79 -11.03 25.79
N TYR A 220 -10.58 -11.16 25.24
CA TYR A 220 -9.77 -10.07 24.73
C TYR A 220 -9.93 -9.84 23.23
N ILE A 221 -10.79 -10.57 22.51
CA ILE A 221 -11.06 -10.33 21.08
C ILE A 221 -12.45 -9.67 20.98
N ASN A 222 -12.50 -8.36 20.70
CA ASN A 222 -13.76 -7.59 20.68
C ASN A 222 -14.26 -7.27 19.26
N TYR A 223 -13.91 -8.13 18.29
CA TYR A 223 -14.39 -7.97 16.93
C TYR A 223 -15.10 -9.25 16.47
N PRO A 224 -16.28 -9.12 15.85
CA PRO A 224 -16.99 -10.27 15.29
C PRO A 224 -16.14 -10.99 14.23
N LEU A 225 -16.05 -12.32 14.34
CA LEU A 225 -15.22 -13.15 13.46
C LEU A 225 -15.65 -13.05 12.00
N ASP A 226 -16.96 -12.98 11.73
CA ASP A 226 -17.56 -12.79 10.41
C ASP A 226 -17.03 -11.52 9.73
N LYS A 227 -16.92 -10.42 10.49
CA LYS A 227 -16.35 -9.17 9.96
C LYS A 227 -14.85 -9.28 9.70
N ILE A 228 -14.10 -10.02 10.54
CA ILE A 228 -12.67 -10.30 10.25
C ILE A 228 -12.56 -11.07 8.94
N ILE A 229 -13.33 -12.15 8.78
CA ILE A 229 -13.32 -12.99 7.57
C ILE A 229 -13.69 -12.16 6.33
N PHE A 230 -14.73 -11.32 6.42
CA PHE A 230 -15.12 -10.44 5.33
C PHE A 230 -14.00 -9.46 4.95
N TYR A 231 -13.34 -8.85 5.93
CA TYR A 231 -12.20 -7.97 5.69
C TYR A 231 -11.03 -8.68 5.00
N GLN A 232 -10.73 -9.92 5.40
CA GLN A 232 -9.73 -10.77 4.76
C GLN A 232 -10.07 -11.04 3.29
N PHE A 233 -11.35 -11.28 3.00
CA PHE A 233 -11.87 -11.47 1.65
C PHE A 233 -11.69 -10.20 0.79
N CYS A 234 -12.02 -9.01 1.30
CA CYS A 234 -11.81 -7.75 0.59
C CYS A 234 -10.32 -7.53 0.24
N ILE A 235 -9.40 -7.79 1.18
CA ILE A 235 -7.95 -7.70 0.88
C ILE A 235 -7.55 -8.71 -0.19
N LEU A 236 -8.10 -9.92 -0.16
CA LEU A 236 -7.81 -10.93 -1.18
C LEU A 236 -8.29 -10.48 -2.57
N LEU A 237 -9.45 -9.83 -2.67
CA LEU A 237 -9.92 -9.23 -3.93
C LEU A 237 -8.95 -8.17 -4.44
N VAL A 238 -8.48 -7.28 -3.56
CA VAL A 238 -7.44 -6.28 -3.89
C VAL A 238 -6.16 -6.97 -4.36
N ALA A 239 -5.71 -8.03 -3.68
CA ALA A 239 -4.55 -8.80 -4.09
C ALA A 239 -4.72 -9.45 -5.48
N ILE A 240 -5.91 -9.97 -5.81
CA ILE A 240 -6.22 -10.49 -7.15
C ILE A 240 -6.14 -9.38 -8.20
N CYS A 241 -6.62 -8.16 -7.90
CA CYS A 241 -6.47 -7.01 -8.78
C CYS A 241 -4.98 -6.72 -9.06
N TYR A 242 -4.15 -6.70 -8.01
CA TYR A 242 -2.70 -6.55 -8.12
C TYR A 242 -2.02 -7.67 -8.92
N TYR A 243 -2.51 -8.91 -8.81
CA TYR A 243 -2.04 -10.00 -9.67
C TYR A 243 -2.27 -9.68 -11.14
N PHE A 244 -3.46 -9.20 -11.51
CA PHE A 244 -3.76 -8.85 -12.90
C PHE A 244 -2.99 -7.62 -13.38
N LEU A 245 -2.75 -6.63 -12.51
CA LEU A 245 -1.85 -5.51 -12.81
C LEU A 245 -0.43 -6.01 -13.11
N GLY A 246 0.11 -6.89 -12.28
CA GLY A 246 1.42 -7.50 -12.49
C GLY A 246 1.47 -8.33 -13.78
N PHE A 247 0.46 -9.15 -14.01
CA PHE A 247 0.33 -9.99 -15.21
C PHE A 247 0.23 -9.16 -16.50
N PHE A 248 -0.57 -8.09 -16.47
CA PHE A 248 -0.66 -7.12 -17.56
C PHE A 248 0.69 -6.46 -17.83
N SER A 249 1.37 -6.00 -16.77
CA SER A 249 2.69 -5.39 -16.86
C SER A 249 3.73 -6.35 -17.47
N GLY A 250 3.74 -7.61 -17.06
CA GLY A 250 4.63 -8.63 -17.64
C GLY A 250 4.30 -8.98 -19.09
N THR A 251 3.10 -8.64 -19.58
CA THR A 251 2.69 -8.83 -20.98
C THR A 251 3.15 -7.69 -21.88
N ILE A 252 3.25 -6.45 -21.36
CA ILE A 252 3.61 -5.27 -22.15
C ILE A 252 5.10 -4.92 -22.07
N LEU A 253 5.77 -5.28 -20.97
CA LEU A 253 7.17 -4.97 -20.69
C LEU A 253 8.08 -6.11 -21.17
N GLY A 254 9.07 -5.78 -22.00
CA GLY A 254 10.02 -6.74 -22.58
C GLY A 254 11.36 -6.82 -21.86
N GLN A 255 11.75 -5.77 -21.14
CA GLN A 255 13.00 -5.72 -20.39
C GLN A 255 12.75 -5.97 -18.90
N GLY A 256 13.56 -6.84 -18.29
CA GLY A 256 13.31 -7.33 -16.93
C GLY A 256 13.53 -6.28 -15.85
N ILE A 257 14.73 -5.68 -15.80
CA ILE A 257 15.10 -4.73 -14.75
C ILE A 257 14.27 -3.44 -14.89
N THR A 258 14.28 -2.83 -16.07
CA THR A 258 13.53 -1.60 -16.33
C THR A 258 12.02 -1.82 -16.18
N GLY A 259 11.50 -2.97 -16.62
CA GLY A 259 10.10 -3.32 -16.41
C GLY A 259 9.72 -3.48 -14.93
N ALA A 260 10.55 -4.15 -14.14
CA ALA A 260 10.34 -4.28 -12.69
C ALA A 260 10.40 -2.90 -12.00
N LEU A 261 11.37 -2.05 -12.34
CA LEU A 261 11.50 -0.70 -11.79
C LEU A 261 10.29 0.17 -12.13
N SER A 262 9.77 0.09 -13.35
CA SER A 262 8.56 0.83 -13.74
C SER A 262 7.32 0.35 -13.00
N LEU A 263 7.19 -0.95 -12.75
CA LEU A 263 6.12 -1.50 -11.92
C LEU A 263 6.22 -1.03 -10.46
N ILE A 264 7.43 -1.04 -9.89
CA ILE A 264 7.70 -0.53 -8.54
C ILE A 264 7.35 0.97 -8.46
N GLY A 265 7.84 1.76 -9.41
CA GLY A 265 7.56 3.19 -9.49
C GLY A 265 6.06 3.49 -9.63
N PHE A 266 5.33 2.67 -10.40
CA PHE A 266 3.89 2.79 -10.53
C PHE A 266 3.16 2.50 -9.21
N VAL A 267 3.47 1.39 -8.54
CA VAL A 267 2.86 1.04 -7.24
C VAL A 267 3.19 2.08 -6.17
N PHE A 268 4.44 2.56 -6.15
CA PHE A 268 4.86 3.60 -5.22
C PHE A 268 4.12 4.92 -5.50
N GLY A 269 4.00 5.32 -6.77
CA GLY A 269 3.23 6.49 -7.17
C GLY A 269 1.75 6.40 -6.77
N LEU A 270 1.13 5.23 -6.92
CA LEU A 270 -0.25 4.99 -6.47
C LEU A 270 -0.41 5.25 -4.98
N GLU A 271 0.57 4.84 -4.16
CA GLU A 271 0.52 5.06 -2.72
C GLU A 271 0.76 6.53 -2.34
N LEU A 272 1.53 7.29 -3.14
CA LEU A 272 1.70 8.73 -2.93
C LEU A 272 0.41 9.51 -3.22
N ILE A 273 -0.30 9.15 -4.30
CA ILE A 273 -1.55 9.84 -4.67
C ILE A 273 -2.77 9.34 -3.92
N LYS A 274 -2.64 8.25 -3.14
CA LYS A 274 -3.75 7.65 -2.42
C LYS A 274 -4.53 8.72 -1.66
N GLN A 275 -3.87 9.50 -0.82
CA GLN A 275 -4.53 10.53 -0.01
C GLN A 275 -5.25 11.58 -0.88
N ASN A 276 -4.63 12.03 -1.98
CA ASN A 276 -5.26 12.98 -2.91
C ASN A 276 -6.54 12.41 -3.52
N ILE A 277 -6.53 11.13 -3.90
CA ILE A 277 -7.72 10.44 -4.41
C ILE A 277 -8.79 10.36 -3.30
N LEU A 278 -8.40 10.05 -2.06
CA LEU A 278 -9.32 10.00 -0.92
C LEU A 278 -9.97 11.36 -0.69
N ASP A 279 -9.20 12.44 -0.71
CA ASP A 279 -9.69 13.79 -0.47
C ASP A 279 -10.63 14.25 -1.60
N ILE A 280 -10.31 13.95 -2.86
CA ILE A 280 -11.19 14.22 -4.01
C ILE A 280 -12.50 13.44 -3.86
N LEU A 281 -12.43 12.14 -3.59
CA LEU A 281 -13.62 11.30 -3.41
C LEU A 281 -14.45 11.80 -2.23
N ASN A 282 -13.82 12.16 -1.11
CA ASN A 282 -14.51 12.68 0.07
C ASN A 282 -15.24 13.98 -0.24
N ASN A 283 -14.63 14.91 -0.98
CA ASN A 283 -15.28 16.14 -1.41
C ASN A 283 -16.46 15.86 -2.33
N VAL A 284 -16.30 14.95 -3.31
CA VAL A 284 -17.37 14.57 -4.24
C VAL A 284 -18.54 13.91 -3.49
N PHE A 285 -18.27 12.94 -2.63
CA PHE A 285 -19.31 12.22 -1.88
C PHE A 285 -20.00 13.10 -0.83
N ASN A 286 -19.26 13.95 -0.11
CA ASN A 286 -19.84 14.85 0.90
C ASN A 286 -20.71 15.94 0.25
N ASN A 287 -20.25 16.52 -0.87
CA ASN A 287 -20.96 17.58 -1.56
C ASN A 287 -22.17 17.08 -2.35
N ILE A 288 -22.11 15.87 -2.92
CA ILE A 288 -23.19 15.34 -3.76
C ILE A 288 -24.26 14.60 -2.95
N LEU A 289 -23.88 13.83 -1.92
CA LEU A 289 -24.85 12.98 -1.21
C LEU A 289 -25.38 13.56 0.10
N ASN A 290 -24.59 14.34 0.83
CA ASN A 290 -24.93 14.68 2.23
C ASN A 290 -25.16 16.17 2.49
N ASN A 291 -24.89 17.06 1.53
CA ASN A 291 -25.06 18.52 1.67
C ASN A 291 -24.47 19.08 3.00
N LYS A 292 -23.40 18.45 3.50
CA LYS A 292 -22.73 18.81 4.74
C LYS A 292 -21.25 19.05 4.43
N ASN A 293 -20.84 20.30 4.62
CA ASN A 293 -19.44 20.73 4.59
C ASN A 293 -18.72 20.33 5.88
N ASP A 294 -18.76 19.05 6.23
CA ASP A 294 -17.93 18.53 7.32
C ASP A 294 -16.52 18.30 6.73
N GLY A 295 -15.55 19.04 7.26
CA GLY A 295 -14.23 19.32 6.67
C GLY A 295 -13.34 18.13 6.29
N ILE A 296 -12.10 18.43 5.88
CA ILE A 296 -11.12 17.46 5.35
C ILE A 296 -10.80 16.39 6.41
N TYR A 297 -11.28 15.16 6.20
CA TYR A 297 -11.02 14.04 7.10
C TYR A 297 -9.68 13.38 6.76
N TYR A 298 -8.71 13.50 7.67
CA TYR A 298 -7.37 12.87 7.60
C TYR A 298 -7.36 11.34 7.76
N GLN A 299 -8.50 10.67 7.62
CA GLN A 299 -8.61 9.25 7.86
C GLN A 299 -8.61 8.47 6.54
N SER A 300 -7.81 7.39 6.48
CA SER A 300 -7.72 6.52 5.28
C SER A 300 -9.11 6.07 4.81
N PHE A 301 -9.30 5.75 3.51
CA PHE A 301 -10.58 5.24 2.99
C PHE A 301 -11.18 4.23 3.96
N PHE A 302 -10.39 3.22 4.36
CA PHE A 302 -10.75 2.14 5.28
C PHE A 302 -11.40 2.55 6.62
N VAL A 303 -11.24 3.80 7.07
CA VAL A 303 -11.88 4.33 8.29
C VAL A 303 -13.31 4.81 8.05
N ARG A 304 -13.60 5.36 6.87
CA ARG A 304 -14.97 5.78 6.48
C ARG A 304 -15.87 4.59 6.18
N PHE A 305 -15.32 3.50 5.65
CA PHE A 305 -16.08 2.31 5.24
C PHE A 305 -16.25 1.30 6.39
N ASP A 306 -16.53 1.73 7.63
CA ASP A 306 -16.74 0.80 8.76
C ASP A 306 -18.10 0.05 8.72
N THR A 307 -18.84 0.23 7.63
CA THR A 307 -20.09 -0.47 7.34
C THR A 307 -19.95 -1.36 6.11
N TYR A 308 -20.61 -2.51 6.15
CA TYR A 308 -20.57 -3.53 5.11
C TYR A 308 -20.92 -2.98 3.71
N SER A 309 -21.92 -2.09 3.63
CA SER A 309 -22.38 -1.45 2.39
C SER A 309 -21.30 -0.67 1.65
N HIS A 310 -20.43 -0.05 2.43
CA HIS A 310 -19.37 0.81 1.96
C HIS A 310 -18.22 -0.04 1.36
N TRP A 311 -17.84 -1.14 2.01
CA TRP A 311 -16.88 -2.10 1.44
C TRP A 311 -17.34 -2.71 0.11
N LEU A 312 -18.63 -3.00 -0.03
CA LEU A 312 -19.18 -3.53 -1.28
C LEU A 312 -18.99 -2.58 -2.47
N ILE A 313 -19.07 -1.27 -2.26
CA ILE A 313 -18.83 -0.27 -3.32
C ILE A 313 -17.37 -0.31 -3.76
N LEU A 314 -16.44 -0.34 -2.80
CA LEU A 314 -15.01 -0.46 -3.09
C LEU A 314 -14.70 -1.77 -3.81
N ASP A 315 -15.24 -2.89 -3.33
CA ASP A 315 -15.09 -4.19 -3.96
C ASP A 315 -15.65 -4.17 -5.39
N GLY A 316 -16.76 -3.47 -5.63
CA GLY A 316 -17.29 -3.22 -6.97
C GLY A 316 -16.28 -2.51 -7.88
N PHE A 317 -15.65 -1.43 -7.41
CA PHE A 317 -14.59 -0.74 -8.17
C PHE A 317 -13.35 -1.62 -8.38
N VAL A 318 -12.95 -2.41 -7.38
CA VAL A 318 -11.81 -3.33 -7.47
C VAL A 318 -12.10 -4.43 -8.49
N ILE A 319 -13.31 -4.99 -8.50
CA ILE A 319 -13.75 -5.99 -9.46
C ILE A 319 -13.76 -5.40 -10.88
N LEU A 320 -14.31 -4.20 -11.06
CA LEU A 320 -14.32 -3.49 -12.35
C LEU A 320 -12.89 -3.27 -12.87
N THR A 321 -11.99 -2.80 -11.99
CA THR A 321 -10.58 -2.58 -12.31
C THR A 321 -9.86 -3.89 -12.64
N THR A 322 -10.19 -4.96 -11.92
CA THR A 322 -9.68 -6.31 -12.18
C THR A 322 -10.09 -6.79 -13.58
N PHE A 323 -11.35 -6.59 -13.96
CA PHE A 323 -11.81 -6.90 -15.32
C PHE A 323 -11.09 -6.05 -16.36
N LEU A 324 -10.89 -4.76 -16.11
CA LEU A 324 -10.15 -3.88 -17.01
C LEU A 324 -8.73 -4.41 -17.25
N PHE A 325 -8.00 -4.79 -16.20
CA PHE A 325 -6.66 -5.37 -16.37
C PHE A 325 -6.68 -6.73 -17.06
N TYR A 326 -7.65 -7.60 -16.73
CA TYR A 326 -7.81 -8.88 -17.40
C TYR A 326 -8.06 -8.73 -18.91
N PHE A 327 -9.02 -7.89 -19.30
CA PHE A 327 -9.34 -7.65 -20.71
C PHE A 327 -8.21 -6.94 -21.45
N SER A 328 -7.51 -6.01 -20.78
CA SER A 328 -6.31 -5.37 -21.33
C SER A 328 -5.20 -6.41 -21.57
N ALA A 329 -4.89 -7.23 -20.57
CA ALA A 329 -3.92 -8.32 -20.74
C ALA A 329 -4.32 -9.25 -21.89
N GLN A 330 -5.60 -9.60 -22.02
CA GLN A 330 -6.09 -10.41 -23.13
C GLN A 330 -5.91 -9.71 -24.49
N TYR A 331 -6.25 -8.43 -24.60
CA TYR A 331 -6.12 -7.64 -25.83
C TYR A 331 -4.67 -7.57 -26.31
N PHE A 332 -3.73 -7.31 -25.41
CA PHE A 332 -2.30 -7.19 -25.74
C PHE A 332 -1.69 -8.56 -26.00
N TYR A 333 -2.00 -9.57 -25.19
CA TYR A 333 -1.48 -10.93 -25.37
C TYR A 333 -1.85 -11.51 -26.75
N GLN A 334 -3.06 -11.24 -27.24
CA GLN A 334 -3.47 -11.69 -28.57
C GLN A 334 -2.67 -11.04 -29.71
N ARG A 335 -2.21 -9.80 -29.53
CA ARG A 335 -1.43 -9.04 -30.52
C ARG A 335 0.08 -9.09 -30.30
N LEU A 336 0.54 -9.87 -29.33
CA LEU A 336 1.97 -9.96 -29.00
C LEU A 336 2.75 -10.44 -30.23
N SER A 337 3.70 -9.62 -30.68
CA SER A 337 4.69 -9.98 -31.70
C SER A 337 6.00 -10.41 -31.03
N LEU A 338 6.69 -11.36 -31.64
CA LEU A 338 8.01 -11.81 -31.19
C LEU A 338 9.14 -10.95 -31.79
N GLU A 339 8.86 -10.07 -32.74
CA GLU A 339 9.84 -9.22 -33.43
C GLU A 339 10.37 -8.10 -32.52
N GLU A 340 9.55 -7.64 -31.58
CA GLU A 340 9.87 -6.53 -30.68
C GLU A 340 10.70 -6.98 -29.46
N ARG A 341 11.45 -8.09 -29.61
CA ARG A 341 12.27 -8.67 -28.55
C ARG A 341 13.39 -7.75 -28.08
N GLY A 342 13.54 -7.69 -26.76
CA GLY A 342 14.54 -6.87 -26.07
C GLY A 342 14.22 -5.37 -26.04
N ASN A 343 13.09 -4.94 -26.59
CA ASN A 343 12.60 -3.58 -26.41
C ASN A 343 11.92 -3.45 -25.04
N TYR A 344 11.97 -2.26 -24.45
CA TYR A 344 11.33 -2.02 -23.15
C TYR A 344 9.80 -2.23 -23.24
N LEU A 345 9.14 -1.56 -24.18
CA LEU A 345 7.75 -1.84 -24.54
C LEU A 345 7.69 -2.71 -25.79
N LEU A 346 6.95 -3.81 -25.67
CA LEU A 346 6.73 -4.80 -26.73
C LEU A 346 5.79 -4.31 -27.84
N PHE A 347 5.08 -3.20 -27.61
CA PHE A 347 4.10 -2.65 -28.54
C PHE A 347 4.52 -1.24 -29.00
N PRO A 348 5.10 -1.09 -30.21
CA PRO A 348 5.65 0.18 -30.69
C PRO A 348 4.65 1.33 -30.71
N LYS A 349 3.41 1.07 -31.14
CA LYS A 349 2.33 2.08 -31.22
C LYS A 349 2.00 2.72 -29.87
N PHE A 350 2.29 2.04 -28.76
CA PHE A 350 1.99 2.50 -27.42
C PHE A 350 3.18 3.15 -26.70
N ARG A 351 4.37 3.21 -27.33
CA ARG A 351 5.56 3.80 -26.70
C ARG A 351 5.36 5.26 -26.30
N PHE A 352 4.83 6.06 -27.22
CA PHE A 352 4.56 7.47 -26.95
C PHE A 352 3.39 7.65 -25.94
N PRO A 353 2.20 7.06 -26.15
CA PRO A 353 1.10 7.18 -25.17
C PRO A 353 1.48 6.73 -23.75
N ILE A 354 2.19 5.61 -23.60
CA ILE A 354 2.59 5.11 -22.28
C ILE A 354 3.65 6.03 -21.65
N SER A 355 4.59 6.56 -22.43
CA SER A 355 5.58 7.52 -21.90
C SER A 355 4.91 8.81 -21.43
N LEU A 356 3.92 9.31 -22.17
CA LEU A 356 3.14 10.49 -21.80
C LEU A 356 2.38 10.27 -20.49
N VAL A 357 1.64 9.15 -20.40
CA VAL A 357 0.89 8.79 -19.19
C VAL A 357 1.84 8.59 -18.01
N ALA A 358 2.99 7.93 -18.20
CA ALA A 358 3.98 7.73 -17.14
C ALA A 358 4.55 9.07 -16.63
N GLY A 359 4.85 10.00 -17.54
CA GLY A 359 5.28 11.35 -17.18
C GLY A 359 4.23 12.10 -16.36
N LEU A 360 2.98 12.14 -16.84
CA LEU A 360 1.89 12.84 -16.15
C LEU A 360 1.60 12.22 -14.79
N PHE A 361 1.55 10.88 -14.73
CA PHE A 361 1.33 10.13 -13.51
C PHE A 361 2.44 10.40 -12.48
N THR A 362 3.71 10.40 -12.90
CA THR A 362 4.83 10.63 -12.00
C THR A 362 4.86 12.07 -11.48
N ALA A 363 4.59 13.05 -12.34
CA ALA A 363 4.45 14.45 -11.96
C ALA A 363 3.33 14.65 -10.93
N TYR A 364 2.15 14.06 -11.19
CA TYR A 364 1.04 14.10 -10.25
C TYR A 364 1.35 13.35 -8.95
N SER A 365 2.09 12.24 -9.01
CA SER A 365 2.43 11.46 -7.81
C SER A 365 3.39 12.17 -6.87
N ILE A 366 4.36 12.89 -7.42
CA ILE A 366 5.41 13.56 -6.62
C ILE A 366 4.96 14.96 -6.21
N CYS A 367 4.35 15.71 -7.12
CA CYS A 367 4.05 17.13 -6.94
C CYS A 367 2.56 17.45 -6.83
N GLY A 368 1.68 16.46 -7.08
CA GLY A 368 0.23 16.64 -7.11
C GLY A 368 -0.44 16.59 -5.75
N ASN A 369 0.31 16.61 -4.64
CA ASN A 369 -0.25 16.87 -3.30
C ASN A 369 -0.72 18.33 -3.24
N ILE A 370 -1.84 18.59 -3.93
CA ILE A 370 -2.57 19.84 -3.89
C ILE A 370 -3.26 19.84 -2.54
N GLY A 371 -2.50 20.18 -1.49
CA GLY A 371 -3.08 20.55 -0.22
C GLY A 371 -4.03 21.70 -0.50
N LEU A 372 -5.33 21.40 -0.52
CA LEU A 372 -6.40 22.40 -0.57
C LEU A 372 -6.33 23.40 0.62
N GLY A 373 -5.34 23.26 1.50
CA GLY A 373 -5.03 24.17 2.60
C GLY A 373 -4.09 25.34 2.27
N SER A 374 -3.46 25.42 1.08
CA SER A 374 -2.69 26.62 0.72
C SER A 374 -3.59 27.64 0.02
N SER A 375 -4.08 28.63 0.77
CA SER A 375 -4.95 29.71 0.31
C SER A 375 -4.31 30.68 -0.69
N SER A 376 -3.05 30.48 -1.11
CA SER A 376 -2.37 31.34 -2.09
C SER A 376 -1.97 30.61 -3.37
N ILE A 377 -2.43 31.14 -4.49
CA ILE A 377 -2.12 30.68 -5.86
C ILE A 377 -0.60 30.68 -6.11
N ASN A 378 0.14 31.63 -5.53
CA ASN A 378 1.59 31.73 -5.68
C ASN A 378 2.34 30.54 -5.05
N LEU A 379 1.89 30.03 -3.89
CA LEU A 379 2.50 28.85 -3.29
C LEU A 379 2.19 27.59 -4.11
N LEU A 380 0.96 27.45 -4.62
CA LEU A 380 0.56 26.35 -5.50
C LEU A 380 1.44 26.30 -6.77
N ILE A 381 1.64 27.45 -7.42
CA ILE A 381 2.46 27.52 -8.63
C ILE A 381 3.91 27.14 -8.32
N ARG A 382 4.50 27.71 -7.26
CA ARG A 382 5.91 27.54 -6.92
C ARG A 382 6.25 26.12 -6.44
N TYR A 383 5.39 25.50 -5.63
CA TYR A 383 5.71 24.23 -4.96
C TYR A 383 5.08 23.01 -5.62
N ASN A 384 4.04 23.16 -6.45
CA ASN A 384 3.36 22.03 -7.08
C ASN A 384 3.51 22.07 -8.61
N ILE A 385 3.09 23.15 -9.26
CA ILE A 385 2.98 23.19 -10.73
C ILE A 385 4.36 23.23 -11.41
N LEU A 386 5.25 24.14 -11.02
CA LEU A 386 6.60 24.26 -11.59
C LEU A 386 7.43 22.98 -11.40
N PRO A 387 7.55 22.43 -10.17
CA PRO A 387 8.20 21.14 -9.96
C PRO A 387 7.52 20.00 -10.73
N GLY A 388 6.18 20.00 -10.81
CA GLY A 388 5.41 19.01 -11.55
C GLY A 388 5.72 19.01 -13.05
N ILE A 389 5.81 20.18 -13.68
CA ILE A 389 6.21 20.31 -15.09
C ILE A 389 7.62 19.77 -15.31
N LEU A 390 8.55 20.11 -14.42
CA LEU A 390 9.94 19.63 -14.51
C LEU A 390 10.02 18.10 -14.37
N VAL A 391 9.33 17.52 -13.37
CA VAL A 391 9.24 16.07 -13.17
C VAL A 391 8.59 15.39 -14.38
N PHE A 392 7.54 16.00 -14.95
CA PHE A 392 6.89 15.51 -16.16
C PHE A 392 7.88 15.43 -17.32
N VAL A 393 8.59 16.53 -17.62
CA VAL A 393 9.53 16.60 -18.74
C VAL A 393 10.65 15.58 -18.57
N ILE A 394 11.29 15.52 -17.40
CA ILE A 394 12.38 14.58 -17.12
C ILE A 394 11.90 13.13 -17.29
N THR A 395 10.76 12.79 -16.69
CA THR A 395 10.23 11.42 -16.73
C THR A 395 9.80 11.03 -18.13
N PHE A 396 9.12 11.93 -18.85
CA PHE A 396 8.72 11.71 -20.24
C PHE A 396 9.93 11.48 -21.14
N CYS A 397 10.95 12.35 -21.04
CA CYS A 397 12.20 12.21 -21.79
C CYS A 397 12.90 10.88 -21.47
N PHE A 398 12.98 10.51 -20.20
CA PHE A 398 13.56 9.24 -19.77
C PHE A 398 12.86 8.03 -20.42
N PHE A 399 11.52 7.96 -20.35
CA PHE A 399 10.78 6.86 -20.97
C PHE A 399 10.87 6.87 -22.50
N MET A 400 10.94 8.05 -23.13
CA MET A 400 11.12 8.17 -24.58
C MET A 400 12.49 7.68 -25.03
N VAL A 401 13.56 7.99 -24.28
CA VAL A 401 14.90 7.45 -24.52
C VAL A 401 14.90 5.94 -24.34
N LEU A 402 14.35 5.46 -23.23
CA LEU A 402 14.32 4.04 -22.89
C LEU A 402 13.51 3.22 -23.91
N ASN A 403 12.44 3.78 -24.47
CA ASN A 403 11.64 3.17 -25.54
C ASN A 403 12.32 3.15 -26.92
N ASN A 404 13.26 4.07 -27.17
CA ASN A 404 13.92 4.24 -28.47
C ASN A 404 15.43 3.98 -28.40
N TYR A 405 15.92 3.35 -27.33
CA TYR A 405 17.35 3.22 -27.04
C TYR A 405 18.16 2.61 -28.19
N LYS A 406 17.64 1.58 -28.88
CA LYS A 406 18.31 0.96 -30.04
C LYS A 406 18.53 1.97 -31.17
N LYS A 407 17.48 2.70 -31.56
CA LYS A 407 17.55 3.73 -32.62
C LYS A 407 18.48 4.89 -32.23
N ILE A 408 18.49 5.26 -30.96
CA ILE A 408 19.37 6.31 -30.43
C ILE A 408 20.82 5.84 -30.49
N TYR A 409 21.10 4.61 -30.03
CA TYR A 409 22.43 4.02 -30.02
C TYR A 409 22.98 3.86 -31.45
N GLU A 410 22.17 3.41 -32.41
CA GLU A 410 22.54 3.34 -33.83
C GLU A 410 22.90 4.72 -34.40
N LYS A 411 22.09 5.76 -34.12
CA LYS A 411 22.39 7.14 -34.56
C LYS A 411 23.66 7.70 -33.94
N ILE A 412 23.87 7.48 -32.64
CA ILE A 412 25.10 7.90 -31.95
C ILE A 412 26.31 7.15 -32.51
N GLY A 413 26.18 5.85 -32.74
CA GLY A 413 27.21 5.03 -33.38
C GLY A 413 27.59 5.55 -34.76
N MET A 414 26.62 5.96 -35.60
CA MET A 414 26.90 6.58 -36.90
C MET A 414 27.58 7.95 -36.81
N ILE A 415 27.36 8.71 -35.72
CA ILE A 415 28.02 10.00 -35.50
C ILE A 415 29.48 9.79 -35.05
N ILE A 416 29.72 8.80 -34.17
CA ILE A 416 31.05 8.47 -33.64
C ILE A 416 31.91 7.74 -34.68
N LEU A 417 31.31 6.85 -35.49
CA LEU A 417 31.96 6.11 -36.58
C LEU A 417 31.92 6.87 -37.91
N LYS A 418 31.96 8.20 -37.89
CA LYS A 418 32.50 8.99 -39.01
C LYS A 418 33.99 9.23 -38.72
N PRO A 419 34.93 8.31 -39.03
CA PRO A 419 36.33 8.70 -39.07
C PRO A 419 36.55 9.56 -40.30
N ASN A 420 37.14 10.75 -40.10
CA ASN A 420 38.21 11.37 -40.90
C ASN A 420 38.29 11.15 -42.44
N ASN A 421 37.19 10.99 -43.17
CA ASN A 421 37.22 10.90 -44.64
C ASN A 421 37.28 12.28 -45.34
N GLN A 422 37.82 13.30 -44.68
CA GLN A 422 38.04 14.63 -45.29
C GLN A 422 39.51 15.10 -45.30
N LEU A 423 40.48 14.26 -44.94
CA LEU A 423 41.90 14.66 -44.90
C LEU A 423 42.85 13.96 -45.90
N SER A 424 42.35 13.28 -46.93
CA SER A 424 43.21 12.73 -48.01
C SER A 424 42.81 13.20 -49.43
N LYS A 425 42.37 14.45 -49.56
CA LYS A 425 42.35 15.17 -50.84
C LYS A 425 42.92 16.57 -50.65
N LYS A 426 44.24 16.65 -50.51
CA LYS A 426 45.05 17.77 -50.97
C LYS A 426 46.41 17.25 -51.34
#